data_AF-A0A4Q3Z1Q2-F1
#
_entry.id   AF-A0A4Q3Z1Q2-F1
#
_cell.length_a   1.000
_cell.length_b   1.000
_cell.length_c   1.000
_cell.angle_alpha   90.00
_cell.angle_beta   90.00
_cell.angle_gamma   90.00
#
_symmetry.space_group_name_H-M   'P 1'
#
loop_
_entity.id
_entity.type
_entity.pdbx_description
1 polymer ?
#
loop_
_entity_poly.entity_id
_entity_poly.type
_entity_poly.pdbx_seq_one_letter_code
_entity_poly.pdbx_strand_id
1 'polypeptide(L)'
;MFENLHWHRYSMAYRHAFVKNVQSLARQFPDVTFLVKPHHAGMWLTQRHRGLRPDAANVVIADPAVAAWEPYTASALLGHLSAVITSPSTVALDAARHGMPTAVVAIDLGLENYNPLTLIRQTADWFAFVQAALDPARRDQLLAQSAAFVRHTLASEDGAGFVVNDLASVIHAAYEKESRVH
;
A
#
# COMPACT_ATOMS: atom_id res chain seq x y z
N MET A 1 7.15 -3.24 -3.89
CA MET A 1 7.00 -1.82 -3.50
C MET A 1 5.96 -1.18 -4.39
N PHE A 2 4.97 -0.50 -3.83
CA PHE A 2 3.86 0.07 -4.59
C PHE A 2 3.79 1.59 -4.47
N GLU A 3 3.74 2.24 -5.63
CA GLU A 3 3.55 3.69 -5.78
C GLU A 3 2.05 4.03 -5.70
N ASN A 4 1.69 5.12 -5.01
CA ASN A 4 0.32 5.63 -4.98
C ASN A 4 -0.02 6.44 -6.25
N LEU A 5 -1.26 6.34 -6.71
CA LEU A 5 -1.87 7.13 -7.78
C LEU A 5 -1.62 8.65 -7.70
N HIS A 6 -1.69 9.20 -6.50
CA HIS A 6 -1.64 10.62 -6.20
C HIS A 6 -0.21 11.11 -5.91
N TRP A 7 0.77 10.60 -6.65
CA TRP A 7 2.18 10.93 -6.44
C TRP A 7 2.48 12.44 -6.50
N HIS A 8 1.70 13.19 -7.29
CA HIS A 8 1.76 14.65 -7.37
C HIS A 8 1.39 15.38 -6.07
N ARG A 9 0.67 14.72 -5.14
CA ARG A 9 0.31 15.29 -3.83
C ARG A 9 1.47 15.25 -2.84
N TYR A 10 2.54 14.49 -3.13
CA TYR A 10 3.71 14.43 -2.26
C TYR A 10 4.74 15.49 -2.62
N SER A 11 5.41 16.02 -1.59
CA SER A 11 6.48 16.99 -1.74
C SER A 11 7.61 16.45 -2.62
N MET A 12 8.40 17.33 -3.22
CA MET A 12 9.57 16.89 -3.98
C MET A 12 10.57 16.14 -3.09
N ALA A 13 10.71 16.56 -1.83
CA ALA A 13 11.55 15.90 -0.84
C ALA A 13 11.11 14.45 -0.59
N TYR A 14 9.81 14.21 -0.40
CA TYR A 14 9.25 12.87 -0.24
C TYR A 14 9.61 11.95 -1.41
N ARG A 15 9.40 12.45 -2.64
CA ARG A 15 9.63 11.68 -3.87
C ARG A 15 11.11 11.36 -4.08
N HIS A 16 12.00 12.32 -3.83
CA HIS A 16 13.44 12.10 -3.86
C HIS A 16 13.90 11.12 -2.78
N ALA A 17 13.37 11.25 -1.57
CA ALA A 17 13.68 10.34 -0.48
C ALA A 17 13.25 8.91 -0.81
N PHE A 18 12.05 8.72 -1.38
CA PHE A 18 11.58 7.41 -1.83
C PHE A 18 12.56 6.77 -2.82
N VAL A 19 12.89 7.45 -3.93
CA VAL A 19 13.80 6.90 -4.95
C VAL A 19 15.19 6.61 -4.37
N LYS A 20 15.74 7.54 -3.60
CA LYS A 20 17.04 7.37 -2.94
C LYS A 20 17.04 6.17 -2.00
N ASN A 21 15.98 5.96 -1.25
CA ASN A 21 15.87 4.84 -0.31
C ASN A 21 15.72 3.50 -1.03
N VAL A 22 14.94 3.43 -2.12
CA VAL A 22 14.88 2.22 -2.96
C VAL A 22 16.27 1.86 -3.49
N GLN A 23 17.02 2.84 -4.02
CA GLN A 23 18.37 2.59 -4.50
C GLN A 23 19.34 2.17 -3.38
N SER A 24 19.19 2.77 -2.19
CA SER A 24 20.01 2.43 -1.02
C SER A 24 19.71 1.01 -0.52
N LEU A 25 18.45 0.61 -0.49
CA LEU A 25 18.04 -0.76 -0.18
C LEU A 25 18.62 -1.77 -1.18
N ALA A 26 18.49 -1.48 -2.47
CA ALA A 26 19.00 -2.33 -3.54
C ALA A 26 20.50 -2.61 -3.40
N ARG A 27 21.29 -1.57 -3.07
CA ARG A 27 22.73 -1.70 -2.81
C ARG A 27 23.04 -2.48 -1.52
N GLN A 28 22.25 -2.28 -0.47
CA GLN A 28 22.46 -2.91 0.83
C GLN A 28 22.06 -4.39 0.86
N PHE A 29 21.07 -4.77 0.06
CA PHE A 29 20.53 -6.13 -0.01
C PHE A 29 20.63 -6.67 -1.45
N PRO A 30 21.84 -6.97 -1.95
CA PRO A 30 22.05 -7.40 -3.34
C PRO A 30 21.30 -8.69 -3.70
N ASP A 31 21.08 -9.57 -2.72
CA ASP A 31 20.37 -10.85 -2.88
C ASP A 31 18.84 -10.71 -2.86
N VAL A 32 18.32 -9.51 -2.62
CA VAL A 32 16.87 -9.23 -2.61
C VAL A 32 16.48 -8.55 -3.91
N THR A 33 15.51 -9.12 -4.62
CA THR A 33 14.88 -8.46 -5.76
C THR A 33 13.82 -7.48 -5.29
N PHE A 34 13.98 -6.20 -5.62
CA PHE A 34 13.02 -5.15 -5.35
C PHE A 34 12.13 -4.90 -6.58
N LEU A 35 10.92 -5.43 -6.53
CA LEU A 35 9.89 -5.10 -7.53
C LEU A 35 9.24 -3.76 -7.18
N VAL A 36 9.37 -2.77 -8.07
CA VAL A 36 8.67 -1.49 -7.98
C VAL A 36 7.52 -1.52 -8.99
N LYS A 37 6.28 -1.42 -8.49
CA LYS A 37 5.08 -1.34 -9.31
C LYS A 37 4.53 0.08 -9.29
N PRO A 38 4.72 0.86 -10.38
CA PRO A 38 4.09 2.16 -10.54
C PRO A 38 2.57 2.03 -10.66
N HIS A 39 1.86 3.05 -10.20
CA HIS A 39 0.42 3.14 -10.42
C HIS A 39 0.13 3.40 -11.92
N HIS A 40 -0.88 2.73 -12.48
CA HIS A 40 -1.21 2.78 -13.93
C HIS A 40 -1.47 4.21 -14.44
N ALA A 41 -2.13 5.04 -13.63
CA ALA A 41 -2.39 6.45 -13.98
C ALA A 41 -1.32 7.44 -13.52
N GLY A 42 -0.41 7.05 -12.60
CA GLY A 42 0.65 7.92 -12.09
C GLY A 42 1.94 7.83 -12.94
N MET A 43 2.35 6.60 -13.27
CA MET A 43 3.48 6.28 -14.15
C MET A 43 4.77 7.08 -13.82
N TRP A 44 5.01 7.46 -12.57
CA TRP A 44 6.08 8.41 -12.26
C TRP A 44 7.47 7.78 -12.32
N LEU A 45 7.55 6.47 -12.06
CA LEU A 45 8.79 5.70 -12.17
C LEU A 45 8.95 5.00 -13.53
N THR A 46 8.12 5.31 -14.52
CA THR A 46 8.15 4.70 -15.87
C THR A 46 8.89 5.57 -16.88
N GLN A 47 9.15 5.02 -18.08
CA GLN A 47 9.80 5.73 -19.19
C GLN A 47 9.17 7.09 -19.54
N ARG A 48 7.86 7.26 -19.30
CA ARG A 48 7.13 8.50 -19.55
C ARG A 48 7.52 9.66 -18.64
N HIS A 49 8.03 9.39 -17.44
CA HIS A 49 8.52 10.42 -16.54
C HIS A 49 10.05 10.52 -16.63
N ARG A 50 10.56 11.70 -17.02
CA ARG A 50 11.99 12.07 -16.99
C ARG A 50 12.48 12.37 -15.55
N GLY A 51 11.94 11.66 -14.57
CA GLY A 51 12.30 11.79 -13.16
C GLY A 51 13.44 10.85 -12.76
N LEU A 52 13.92 11.00 -11.53
CA LEU A 52 14.88 10.08 -10.92
C LEU A 52 14.28 8.67 -10.85
N ARG A 53 15.04 7.67 -11.30
CA ARG A 53 14.69 6.26 -11.12
C ARG A 53 15.76 5.57 -10.28
N PRO A 54 15.37 4.57 -9.47
CA PRO A 54 16.35 3.72 -8.84
C PRO A 54 17.12 2.96 -9.93
N ASP A 55 18.44 3.04 -9.87
CA ASP A 55 19.35 2.33 -10.77
C ASP A 55 20.20 1.35 -9.95
N ALA A 56 19.83 0.08 -10.05
CA ALA A 56 20.49 -1.07 -9.41
C ALA A 56 20.03 -2.38 -10.09
N ALA A 57 20.93 -3.36 -10.20
CA ALA A 57 20.69 -4.61 -10.94
C ALA A 57 19.57 -5.48 -10.37
N ASN A 58 19.29 -5.37 -9.08
CA ASN A 58 18.25 -6.10 -8.36
C ASN A 58 16.95 -5.29 -8.19
N VAL A 59 16.78 -4.20 -8.94
CA VAL A 59 15.52 -3.43 -8.98
C VAL A 59 14.81 -3.70 -10.30
N VAL A 60 13.58 -4.20 -10.23
CA VAL A 60 12.71 -4.43 -11.39
C VAL A 60 11.57 -3.42 -11.35
N ILE A 61 11.44 -2.62 -12.39
CA ILE A 61 10.29 -1.71 -12.54
C ILE A 61 9.24 -2.41 -13.41
N ALA A 62 8.12 -2.80 -12.80
CA ALA A 62 6.97 -3.37 -13.50
C ALA A 62 6.15 -2.26 -14.18
N ASP A 63 6.72 -1.68 -15.24
CA ASP A 63 6.14 -0.57 -15.98
C ASP A 63 4.84 -0.99 -16.69
N PRO A 64 3.66 -0.48 -16.27
CA PRO A 64 2.38 -0.86 -16.87
C PRO A 64 2.24 -0.45 -18.33
N ALA A 65 3.11 0.41 -18.86
CA ALA A 65 3.14 0.74 -20.29
C ALA A 65 3.76 -0.37 -21.16
N VAL A 66 4.46 -1.33 -20.55
CA VAL A 66 5.01 -2.50 -21.23
C VAL A 66 3.98 -3.62 -21.18
N ALA A 67 3.57 -4.15 -22.34
CA ALA A 67 2.50 -5.14 -22.45
C ALA A 67 2.70 -6.39 -21.56
N ALA A 68 3.96 -6.82 -21.36
CA ALA A 68 4.27 -7.94 -20.48
C ALA A 68 3.95 -7.67 -18.99
N TRP A 69 3.95 -6.41 -18.56
CA TRP A 69 3.69 -6.00 -17.17
C TRP A 69 2.25 -5.53 -16.93
N GLU A 70 1.50 -5.23 -17.99
CA GLU A 70 0.13 -4.71 -17.91
C GLU A 70 -0.82 -5.61 -17.08
N PRO A 71 -0.81 -6.96 -17.23
CA PRO A 71 -1.71 -7.82 -16.47
C PRO A 71 -1.37 -7.91 -14.96
N TYR A 72 -0.15 -7.54 -14.59
CA TYR A 72 0.36 -7.66 -13.22
C TYR A 72 -0.04 -6.47 -12.37
N THR A 73 -1.35 -6.34 -12.13
CA THR A 73 -1.92 -5.37 -11.19
C THR A 73 -1.38 -5.55 -9.78
N ALA A 74 -1.59 -4.57 -8.90
CA ALA A 74 -1.13 -4.68 -7.52
C ALA A 74 -1.66 -5.96 -6.85
N SER A 75 -2.96 -6.23 -6.97
CA SER A 75 -3.61 -7.44 -6.44
C SER A 75 -3.08 -8.73 -7.06
N ALA A 76 -2.84 -8.75 -8.37
CA ALA A 76 -2.27 -9.93 -9.05
C ALA A 76 -0.85 -10.28 -8.58
N LEU A 77 -0.11 -9.29 -8.06
CA LEU A 77 1.23 -9.51 -7.50
C LEU A 77 1.18 -9.94 -6.02
N LEU A 78 0.11 -9.64 -5.28
CA LEU A 78 -0.02 -10.04 -3.88
C LEU A 78 -0.06 -11.57 -3.77
N GLY A 79 0.63 -12.12 -2.77
CA GLY A 79 0.81 -13.58 -2.62
C GLY A 79 2.06 -14.15 -3.30
N HIS A 80 2.67 -13.41 -4.23
CA HIS A 80 3.97 -13.74 -4.82
C HIS A 80 5.14 -12.93 -4.23
N LEU A 81 4.84 -12.02 -3.29
CA LEU A 81 5.81 -11.12 -2.68
C LEU A 81 6.13 -11.57 -1.24
N SER A 82 7.39 -11.42 -0.83
CA SER A 82 7.80 -11.71 0.55
C SER A 82 7.40 -10.62 1.53
N ALA A 83 7.31 -9.36 1.09
CA ALA A 83 6.92 -8.21 1.91
C ALA A 83 6.48 -7.04 1.02
N VAL A 84 5.72 -6.11 1.59
CA VAL A 84 5.19 -4.93 0.91
C VAL A 84 5.62 -3.65 1.61
N ILE A 85 6.18 -2.72 0.83
CA ILE A 85 6.31 -1.31 1.20
C ILE A 85 5.47 -0.50 0.23
N THR A 86 4.62 0.37 0.75
CA THR A 86 3.77 1.23 -0.08
C THR A 86 3.70 2.65 0.47
N SER A 87 3.36 3.61 -0.37
CA SER A 87 2.85 4.91 0.11
C SER A 87 1.40 4.73 0.60
N PRO A 88 0.83 5.66 1.38
CA PRO A 88 -0.52 5.50 1.96
C PRO A 88 -1.55 5.16 0.88
N SER A 89 -2.04 3.93 0.84
CA SER A 89 -2.93 3.42 -0.21
C SER A 89 -3.72 2.21 0.28
N THR A 90 -4.78 1.84 -0.44
CA THR A 90 -5.56 0.62 -0.15
C THR A 90 -4.72 -0.65 -0.28
N VAL A 91 -3.62 -0.61 -1.05
CA VAL A 91 -2.68 -1.73 -1.19
C VAL A 91 -2.09 -2.15 0.16
N ALA A 92 -1.98 -1.24 1.14
CA ALA A 92 -1.55 -1.61 2.49
C ALA A 92 -2.52 -2.60 3.15
N LEU A 93 -3.83 -2.36 3.02
CA LEU A 93 -4.86 -3.25 3.55
C LEU A 93 -4.90 -4.56 2.77
N ASP A 94 -4.86 -4.49 1.44
CA ASP A 94 -4.88 -5.70 0.60
C ASP A 94 -3.66 -6.59 0.90
N ALA A 95 -2.47 -6.00 0.99
CA ALA A 95 -1.24 -6.72 1.33
C ALA A 95 -1.33 -7.40 2.71
N ALA A 96 -1.85 -6.69 3.71
CA ALA A 96 -2.03 -7.23 5.05
C ALA A 96 -3.07 -8.37 5.08
N ARG A 97 -4.16 -8.26 4.30
CA ARG A 97 -5.17 -9.33 4.15
C ARG A 97 -4.61 -10.60 3.50
N HIS A 98 -3.61 -10.45 2.64
CA HIS A 98 -2.87 -11.55 2.04
C HIS A 98 -1.78 -12.13 2.97
N GLY A 99 -1.73 -11.72 4.25
CA GLY A 99 -0.78 -12.26 5.21
C GLY A 99 0.67 -11.90 4.90
N MET A 100 0.91 -10.67 4.42
CA MET A 100 2.27 -10.20 4.12
C MET A 100 2.73 -9.14 5.12
N PRO A 101 4.02 -9.15 5.53
CA PRO A 101 4.62 -8.01 6.21
C PRO A 101 4.43 -6.74 5.39
N THR A 102 3.81 -5.73 5.99
CA THR A 102 3.43 -4.50 5.29
C THR A 102 3.93 -3.26 6.03
N ALA A 103 4.54 -2.35 5.29
CA ALA A 103 4.99 -1.04 5.78
C ALA A 103 4.48 0.10 4.90
N VAL A 104 4.28 1.26 5.52
CA VAL A 104 3.76 2.47 4.86
C VAL A 104 4.76 3.61 4.98
N VAL A 105 5.09 4.22 3.85
CA VAL A 105 6.01 5.37 3.79
C VAL A 105 5.29 6.63 4.28
N ALA A 106 5.65 7.06 5.49
CA ALA A 106 5.04 8.10 6.30
C ALA A 106 5.92 9.37 6.45
N ILE A 107 6.87 9.58 5.54
CA ILE A 107 7.77 10.74 5.54
C ILE A 107 6.92 12.02 5.53
N ASP A 108 7.03 12.85 6.58
CA ASP A 108 6.27 14.09 6.77
C ASP A 108 4.73 13.93 6.77
N LEU A 109 4.21 12.73 7.07
CA LEU A 109 2.77 12.44 7.12
C LEU A 109 2.34 11.94 8.51
N GLY A 110 1.18 12.42 8.99
CA GLY A 110 0.44 11.85 10.12
C GLY A 110 -0.46 10.72 9.60
N LEU A 111 -0.13 9.48 9.94
CA LEU A 111 -0.74 8.26 9.39
C LEU A 111 -1.09 7.27 10.51
N GLU A 112 -1.61 7.79 11.62
CA GLU A 112 -1.94 7.03 12.81
C GLU A 112 -3.00 5.96 12.53
N ASN A 113 -3.83 6.17 11.51
CA ASN A 113 -4.84 5.23 11.03
C ASN A 113 -4.25 3.97 10.37
N TYR A 114 -2.96 3.94 10.06
CA TYR A 114 -2.26 2.74 9.58
C TYR A 114 -1.65 1.91 10.70
N ASN A 115 -1.77 2.32 11.96
CA ASN A 115 -1.34 1.50 13.09
C ASN A 115 -2.11 0.16 13.13
N PRO A 116 -1.44 -0.97 13.46
CA PRO A 116 -0.08 -1.09 13.94
C PRO A 116 0.97 -1.43 12.84
N LEU A 117 0.73 -1.09 11.57
CA LEU A 117 1.74 -1.32 10.52
C LEU A 117 3.01 -0.51 10.78
N THR A 118 4.14 -0.99 10.25
CA THR A 118 5.40 -0.25 10.30
C THR A 118 5.28 1.04 9.49
N LEU A 119 5.48 2.18 10.15
CA LEU A 119 5.53 3.50 9.50
C LEU A 119 6.98 3.88 9.22
N ILE A 120 7.31 4.03 7.94
CA ILE A 120 8.65 4.38 7.47
C ILE A 120 8.74 5.91 7.38
N ARG A 121 9.50 6.52 8.29
CA ARG A 121 9.67 7.98 8.40
C ARG A 121 11.05 8.45 7.95
N GLN A 122 12.04 7.56 8.03
CA GLN A 122 13.42 7.84 7.68
C GLN A 122 14.09 6.63 7.01
N THR A 123 15.26 6.85 6.42
CA THR A 123 16.03 5.81 5.74
C THR A 123 16.30 4.58 6.61
N ALA A 124 16.59 4.76 7.90
CA ALA A 124 16.84 3.66 8.82
C ALA A 124 15.66 2.68 8.93
N ASP A 125 14.42 3.19 8.86
CA ASP A 125 13.21 2.37 9.00
C ASP A 125 13.01 1.44 7.79
N TRP A 126 13.42 1.88 6.58
CA TRP A 126 13.43 1.03 5.38
C TRP A 126 14.34 -0.18 5.59
N PHE A 127 15.56 0.05 6.07
CA PHE A 127 16.53 -1.02 6.33
C PHE A 127 16.04 -1.95 7.42
N ALA A 128 15.53 -1.39 8.53
CA ALA A 128 15.01 -2.17 9.65
C ALA A 128 13.84 -3.07 9.22
N PHE A 129 12.91 -2.55 8.42
CA PHE A 129 11.78 -3.33 7.91
C PHE A 129 12.25 -4.47 6.99
N VAL A 130 13.15 -4.21 6.04
CA VAL A 130 13.66 -5.26 5.14
C VAL A 130 14.42 -6.33 5.93
N GLN A 131 15.28 -5.93 6.88
CA GLN A 131 15.97 -6.87 7.76
C GLN A 131 15.00 -7.73 8.57
N ALA A 132 13.97 -7.11 9.15
CA ALA A 132 12.94 -7.81 9.92
C ALA A 132 12.11 -8.75 9.03
N ALA A 133 11.84 -8.39 7.78
CA ALA A 133 11.10 -9.24 6.85
C ALA A 133 11.88 -10.48 6.36
N LEU A 134 13.22 -10.40 6.36
CA LEU A 134 14.14 -11.48 6.00
C LEU A 134 14.48 -12.41 7.18
N ASP A 135 14.32 -11.92 8.41
CA ASP A 135 14.59 -12.64 9.64
C ASP A 135 13.32 -13.39 10.10
N PRO A 136 13.33 -14.74 10.21
CA PRO A 136 12.12 -15.50 10.54
C PRO A 136 11.42 -15.06 11.83
N ALA A 137 12.16 -14.77 12.90
CA ALA A 137 11.57 -14.43 14.19
C ALA A 137 10.93 -13.04 14.17
N ARG A 138 11.57 -12.09 13.49
CA ARG A 138 11.02 -10.72 13.34
C ARG A 138 9.92 -10.66 12.30
N ARG A 139 9.96 -11.53 11.29
CA ARG A 139 8.92 -11.64 10.26
C ARG A 139 7.58 -11.99 10.87
N ASP A 140 7.53 -12.94 11.81
CA ASP A 140 6.29 -13.32 12.50
C ASP A 140 5.65 -12.15 13.24
N GLN A 141 6.46 -11.26 13.81
CA GLN A 141 5.97 -10.04 14.45
C GLN A 141 5.32 -9.08 13.42
N LEU A 142 5.94 -8.90 12.26
CA LEU A 142 5.37 -8.08 11.18
C LEU A 142 4.07 -8.66 10.63
N LEU A 143 3.96 -9.99 10.57
CA LEU A 143 2.73 -10.68 10.19
C LEU A 143 1.62 -10.47 11.22
N ALA A 144 1.95 -10.57 12.52
CA ALA A 144 1.01 -10.30 13.60
C ALA A 144 0.50 -8.85 13.57
N GLN A 145 1.38 -7.87 13.30
CA GLN A 145 1.01 -6.47 13.09
C GLN A 145 0.07 -6.30 11.89
N SER A 146 0.38 -6.96 10.77
CA SER A 146 -0.46 -6.90 9.56
C SER A 146 -1.86 -7.48 9.83
N ALA A 147 -1.95 -8.62 10.53
CA ALA A 147 -3.23 -9.19 10.92
C ALA A 147 -4.01 -8.30 11.91
N ALA A 148 -3.32 -7.64 12.84
CA ALA A 148 -3.93 -6.68 13.77
C ALA A 148 -4.46 -5.44 13.04
N PHE A 149 -3.73 -4.94 12.03
CA PHE A 149 -4.18 -3.86 11.17
C PHE A 149 -5.47 -4.25 10.45
N VAL A 150 -5.52 -5.43 9.83
CA VAL A 150 -6.73 -5.92 9.16
C VAL A 150 -7.93 -5.95 10.11
N ARG A 151 -7.76 -6.51 11.32
CA ARG A 151 -8.84 -6.52 12.32
C ARG A 151 -9.27 -5.12 12.69
N HIS A 152 -8.33 -4.21 12.94
CA HIS A 152 -8.64 -2.82 13.29
C HIS A 152 -9.40 -2.09 12.18
N THR A 153 -8.99 -2.28 10.93
CA THR A 153 -9.58 -1.59 9.76
C THR A 153 -10.91 -2.19 9.33
N LEU A 154 -11.10 -3.51 9.47
CA LEU A 154 -12.31 -4.21 9.04
C LEU A 154 -13.37 -4.38 10.15
N ALA A 155 -13.07 -4.03 11.40
CA ALA A 155 -14.00 -4.14 12.54
C ALA A 155 -15.22 -3.18 12.52
N SER A 156 -15.60 -2.62 11.37
CA SER A 156 -17.02 -2.31 11.13
C SER A 156 -17.67 -3.58 10.57
N GLU A 157 -17.89 -4.56 11.45
CA GLU A 157 -18.67 -5.75 11.10
C GLU A 157 -20.06 -5.29 10.68
N ASP A 158 -20.42 -5.67 9.45
CA ASP A 158 -21.67 -5.39 8.76
C ASP A 158 -21.83 -4.03 8.05
N GLY A 159 -20.80 -3.60 7.31
CA GLY A 159 -20.96 -2.50 6.36
C GLY A 159 -22.07 -2.74 5.31
N ALA A 160 -22.33 -4.00 4.94
CA ALA A 160 -23.41 -4.35 4.01
C ALA A 160 -24.78 -4.24 4.68
N GLY A 161 -24.96 -4.78 5.89
CA GLY A 161 -26.20 -4.65 6.64
C GLY A 161 -26.45 -3.24 7.16
N PHE A 162 -25.42 -2.43 7.39
CA PHE A 162 -25.59 -1.00 7.63
C PHE A 162 -26.19 -0.30 6.41
N VAL A 163 -25.66 -0.57 5.21
CA VAL A 163 -26.21 -0.03 3.95
C VAL A 163 -27.64 -0.53 3.69
N VAL A 164 -27.92 -1.81 3.95
CA VAL A 164 -29.26 -2.38 3.81
C VAL A 164 -30.24 -1.77 4.82
N ASN A 165 -29.83 -1.60 6.08
CA ASN A 165 -30.66 -0.98 7.12
C ASN A 165 -30.90 0.50 6.86
N ASP A 166 -29.88 1.23 6.38
CA ASP A 166 -30.00 2.63 5.99
C ASP A 166 -31.01 2.79 4.84
N LEU A 167 -30.86 2.00 3.77
CA LEU A 167 -31.81 1.99 2.65
C LEU A 167 -33.23 1.60 3.08
N ALA A 168 -33.37 0.59 3.94
CA ALA A 168 -34.67 0.18 4.47
C ALA A 168 -35.34 1.29 5.29
N SER A 169 -34.57 2.05 6.07
CA SER A 169 -35.08 3.17 6.87
C SER A 169 -35.56 4.34 6.01
N VAL A 170 -34.85 4.66 4.92
CA VAL A 170 -35.23 5.71 3.96
C VAL A 170 -36.51 5.32 3.22
N ILE A 171 -36.61 4.06 2.79
CA ILE A 171 -37.81 3.54 2.11
C ILE A 171 -39.02 3.58 3.07
N HIS A 172 -38.85 3.16 4.32
CA HIS A 172 -39.94 3.18 5.31
C HIS A 172 -40.43 4.60 5.59
N ALA A 173 -39.53 5.57 5.76
CA ALA A 173 -39.87 6.97 5.97
C ALA A 173 -40.60 7.60 4.76
N ALA A 174 -40.30 7.16 3.53
CA ALA A 174 -41.01 7.59 2.34
C ALA A 174 -42.47 7.07 2.32
N TYR A 175 -42.69 5.81 2.68
CA TYR A 175 -44.03 5.21 2.76
C TYR A 175 -44.89 5.83 3.87
N GLU A 176 -44.33 6.15 5.04
CA GLU A 176 -45.07 6.85 6.11
C GLU A 176 -45.47 8.28 5.73
N LYS A 177 -44.69 8.92 4.85
CA LYS A 177 -44.97 10.29 4.39
C LYS A 177 -46.07 10.31 3.33
N GLU A 178 -46.16 9.30 2.47
CA GLU A 178 -47.25 9.15 1.49
C GLU A 178 -48.57 8.76 2.16
N SER A 179 -48.54 7.91 3.19
CA SER A 179 -49.75 7.45 3.90
C SER A 179 -50.36 8.46 4.89
N ARG A 180 -49.68 9.60 5.15
CA ARG A 180 -50.21 10.75 5.91
C ARG A 180 -50.84 11.84 5.04
N VAL A 181 -50.84 11.67 3.71
CA VAL A 181 -51.38 12.64 2.74
C VAL A 181 -52.77 12.21 2.22
N HIS A 182 -53.33 11.12 2.76
CA HIS A 182 -54.70 10.66 2.54
C HIS A 182 -55.48 10.64 3.86
#